data_AF-X1R109-F1
#
_entry.id   AF-X1R109-F1
#
_cell.length_a   1.000
_cell.length_b   1.000
_cell.length_c   1.000
_cell.angle_alpha   90.00
_cell.angle_beta   90.00
_cell.angle_gamma   90.00
#
_symmetry.space_group_name_H-M   'P 1'
#
loop_
_entity.id
_entity.type
_entity.pdbx_description
1 polymer ?
#
loop_
_entity_poly.entity_id
_entity_poly.type
_entity_poly.pdbx_seq_one_letter_code
_entity_poly.pdbx_strand_id
1 'polypeptide(L)'
;MIEPKDLTKEELLNLLVDAGKNWLAHDGLWFQAVENKFDIETAIELDGKTWEKFTQIEAKRIMKRLNIEPGGGIPALMQTLKFRFYAFINVQ
;
A
#
# COMPACT_ATOMS: atom_id res chain seq x y z
N MET A 1 4.75 9.82 -27.85
CA MET A 1 4.47 9.77 -26.40
C MET A 1 4.30 8.31 -26.06
N ILE A 2 4.92 7.83 -24.98
CA ILE A 2 4.77 6.45 -24.51
C ILE A 2 3.66 6.46 -23.47
N GLU A 3 2.65 5.61 -23.62
CA GLU A 3 1.56 5.46 -22.67
C GLU A 3 1.75 4.17 -21.84
N PRO A 4 1.17 4.06 -20.63
CA PRO A 4 1.29 2.85 -19.80
C PRO A 4 0.86 1.56 -20.51
N LYS A 5 -0.10 1.64 -21.45
CA LYS A 5 -0.57 0.49 -22.24
C LYS A 5 0.46 -0.02 -23.26
N ASP A 6 1.46 0.78 -23.58
CA ASP A 6 2.50 0.45 -24.56
C ASP A 6 3.68 -0.29 -23.88
N LEU A 7 3.70 -0.33 -22.54
CA LEU A 7 4.74 -0.98 -21.75
C LEU A 7 4.60 -2.51 -21.76
N THR A 8 5.73 -3.19 -21.73
CA THR A 8 5.81 -4.62 -21.47
C THR A 8 5.33 -4.95 -20.06
N LYS A 9 5.05 -6.24 -19.80
CA LYS A 9 4.69 -6.71 -18.46
C LYS A 9 5.76 -6.39 -17.42
N GLU A 10 7.04 -6.52 -17.78
CA GLU A 10 8.15 -6.24 -16.88
C GLU A 10 8.23 -4.75 -16.52
N GLU A 11 8.11 -3.87 -17.52
CA GLU A 11 8.06 -2.43 -17.30
C GLU A 11 6.86 -2.00 -16.46
N LEU A 12 5.70 -2.62 -16.66
CA LEU A 12 4.52 -2.39 -15.81
C LEU A 12 4.75 -2.83 -14.36
N LEU A 13 5.43 -3.95 -14.15
CA LEU A 13 5.78 -4.41 -12.79
C LEU A 13 6.75 -3.43 -12.12
N ASN A 14 7.78 -2.96 -12.85
CA ASN A 14 8.71 -1.97 -12.33
C ASN A 14 8.01 -0.63 -12.04
N LEU A 15 7.08 -0.20 -12.89
CA LEU A 15 6.25 0.98 -12.67
C LEU A 15 5.40 0.83 -11.39
N LEU A 16 4.86 -0.37 -11.10
CA LEU A 16 4.15 -0.63 -9.85
C LEU A 16 5.07 -0.56 -8.63
N VAL A 17 6.31 -1.06 -8.73
CA VAL A 17 7.31 -0.93 -7.65
C VAL A 17 7.62 0.54 -7.38
N ASP A 18 7.84 1.34 -8.41
CA ASP A 18 8.14 2.77 -8.25
C ASP A 18 6.94 3.57 -7.76
N ALA A 19 5.73 3.25 -8.23
CA ALA A 19 4.50 3.80 -7.65
C ALA A 19 4.41 3.49 -6.15
N GLY A 20 4.75 2.24 -5.78
CA GLY A 20 4.95 1.78 -4.42
C GLY A 20 5.86 2.70 -3.59
N LYS A 21 7.09 2.91 -4.08
CA LYS A 21 8.09 3.75 -3.40
C LYS A 21 7.62 5.20 -3.25
N ASN A 22 7.00 5.76 -4.28
CA ASN A 22 6.54 7.15 -4.26
C ASN A 22 5.47 7.40 -3.19
N TRP A 23 4.56 6.45 -3.01
CA TRP A 23 3.56 6.57 -1.94
C TRP A 23 4.18 6.39 -0.55
N LEU A 24 5.14 5.46 -0.36
CA LEU A 24 5.86 5.37 0.92
C LEU A 24 6.62 6.66 1.23
N ALA A 25 7.25 7.26 0.23
CA ALA A 25 7.91 8.55 0.39
C ALA A 25 6.91 9.65 0.76
N HIS A 26 5.74 9.68 0.11
CA HIS A 26 4.67 10.62 0.44
C HIS A 26 4.12 10.41 1.86
N ASP A 27 3.92 9.15 2.28
CA ASP A 27 3.48 8.79 3.64
C ASP A 27 4.46 9.29 4.69
N GLY A 28 5.76 9.04 4.51
CA GLY A 28 6.80 9.57 5.38
C GLY A 28 6.87 11.10 5.40
N LEU A 29 6.75 11.76 4.25
CA LEU A 29 6.72 13.22 4.17
C LEU A 29 5.49 13.81 4.87
N TRP A 30 4.34 13.17 4.73
CA TRP A 30 3.12 13.57 5.44
C TRP A 30 3.31 13.42 6.95
N PHE A 31 3.85 12.29 7.41
CA PHE A 31 4.15 12.05 8.82
C PHE A 31 5.07 13.13 9.38
N GLN A 32 6.17 13.43 8.69
CA GLN A 32 7.11 14.48 9.08
C GLN A 32 6.45 15.87 9.09
N ALA A 33 5.55 16.16 8.16
CA ALA A 33 4.82 17.42 8.14
C ALA A 33 3.90 17.57 9.37
N VAL A 34 3.25 16.49 9.81
CA VAL A 34 2.45 16.45 11.03
C VAL A 34 3.33 16.60 12.26
N GLU A 35 4.41 15.84 12.36
CA GLU A 35 5.39 15.91 13.46
C GLU A 35 5.93 17.33 13.62
N ASN A 36 6.39 17.96 12.54
CA ASN A 36 6.92 19.32 12.55
C ASN A 36 5.87 20.38 12.95
N LYS A 37 4.58 20.12 12.71
CA LYS A 37 3.49 21.06 13.01
C LYS A 37 2.97 20.93 14.44
N PHE A 38 3.00 19.72 14.99
CA PHE A 38 2.46 19.38 16.30
C PHE A 38 3.58 18.79 17.16
N ASP A 39 3.66 17.48 17.25
CA ASP A 39 4.68 16.70 17.95
C ASP A 39 4.67 15.25 17.44
N ILE A 40 5.64 14.44 17.89
CA ILE A 40 5.80 13.05 17.46
C ILE A 40 4.67 12.17 17.98
N GLU A 41 4.15 12.43 19.18
CA GLU A 41 3.04 11.67 19.78
C GLU A 41 1.76 11.81 18.93
N THR A 42 1.43 13.03 18.51
CA THR A 42 0.29 13.32 17.63
C THR A 42 0.49 12.69 16.26
N ALA A 43 1.72 12.76 15.70
CA ALA A 43 2.02 12.13 14.42
C ALA A 43 1.80 10.61 14.46
N ILE A 44 2.27 9.92 15.50
CA ILE A 44 2.05 8.49 15.72
C ILE A 44 0.56 8.17 15.86
N GLU A 45 -0.19 8.97 16.62
CA GLU A 45 -1.64 8.75 16.79
C GLU A 45 -2.39 8.85 15.45
N LEU A 46 -2.09 9.88 14.66
CA LEU A 46 -2.74 10.11 13.37
C LEU A 46 -2.32 9.10 12.31
N ASP A 47 -1.06 8.67 12.33
CA ASP A 47 -0.56 7.58 11.50
C ASP A 47 -1.31 6.28 11.78
N GLY A 48 -1.42 5.89 13.07
CA GLY A 48 -2.18 4.71 13.48
C GLY A 48 -3.64 4.73 13.00
N LYS A 49 -4.33 5.87 13.16
CA LYS A 49 -5.72 6.06 12.66
C LYS A 49 -5.81 5.95 11.14
N THR A 50 -4.78 6.40 10.43
CA THR A 50 -4.72 6.36 8.96
C THR A 50 -4.52 4.93 8.49
N TRP A 51 -3.57 4.20 9.07
CA TRP A 51 -3.31 2.80 8.76
C TRP A 51 -4.48 1.87 9.11
N GLU A 52 -5.17 2.10 10.23
CA GLU A 52 -6.37 1.34 10.61
C GLU A 52 -7.44 1.36 9.49
N LYS A 53 -7.68 2.54 8.90
CA LYS A 53 -8.65 2.70 7.82
C LYS A 53 -8.11 2.23 6.47
N PHE A 54 -6.88 2.60 6.15
CA PHE A 54 -6.26 2.29 4.86
C PHE A 54 -6.13 0.78 4.63
N THR A 55 -5.67 0.03 5.64
CA THR A 55 -5.48 -1.42 5.55
C THR A 55 -6.78 -2.15 5.22
N GLN A 56 -7.92 -1.72 5.79
CA GLN A 56 -9.23 -2.27 5.44
C GLN A 56 -9.64 -1.96 4.00
N ILE A 57 -9.38 -0.74 3.54
CA ILE A 57 -9.69 -0.32 2.15
C ILE A 57 -8.86 -1.14 1.17
N GLU A 58 -7.56 -1.26 1.43
CA GLU A 58 -6.63 -2.04 0.63
C GLU A 58 -7.05 -3.51 0.58
N ALA A 59 -7.29 -4.14 1.73
CA ALA A 59 -7.71 -5.54 1.82
C ALA A 59 -8.99 -5.80 1.01
N LYS A 60 -10.02 -4.95 1.16
CA LYS A 60 -11.27 -5.07 0.40
C LYS A 60 -11.04 -4.96 -1.11
N ARG A 61 -10.16 -4.06 -1.55
CA ARG A 61 -9.82 -3.89 -2.98
C ARG A 61 -9.08 -5.12 -3.52
N ILE A 62 -8.15 -5.68 -2.76
CA ILE A 62 -7.42 -6.90 -3.15
C ILE A 62 -8.37 -8.09 -3.21
N MET A 63 -9.15 -8.31 -2.15
CA MET A 63 -10.12 -9.41 -2.08
C MET A 63 -11.09 -9.36 -3.27
N LYS A 64 -11.66 -8.18 -3.56
CA LYS A 64 -12.53 -7.99 -4.73
C LYS A 64 -11.81 -8.30 -6.05
N ARG A 65 -10.56 -7.86 -6.22
CA ARG A 65 -9.77 -8.10 -7.44
C ARG A 65 -9.48 -9.60 -7.65
N LEU A 66 -9.28 -10.33 -6.56
CA LEU A 66 -8.93 -11.75 -6.57
C LEU A 66 -10.12 -12.68 -6.36
N ASN A 67 -11.35 -12.16 -6.25
CA ASN A 67 -12.56 -12.91 -5.90
C ASN A 67 -12.40 -13.75 -4.63
N ILE A 68 -11.80 -13.18 -3.59
CA ILE A 68 -11.64 -13.82 -2.28
C ILE A 68 -12.82 -13.43 -1.40
N GLU A 69 -13.59 -14.41 -0.95
CA GLU A 69 -14.68 -14.21 -0.01
C GLU A 69 -14.18 -14.08 1.45
N PRO A 70 -14.92 -13.38 2.33
CA PRO A 70 -14.64 -13.36 3.76
C PRO A 70 -14.61 -14.78 4.36
N GLY A 71 -13.80 -14.97 5.41
CA GLY A 71 -13.73 -16.25 6.15
C GLY A 71 -12.70 -17.25 5.62
N GLY A 72 -11.88 -16.91 4.63
CA GLY A 72 -10.85 -17.78 4.07
C GLY A 72 -9.60 -18.03 4.96
N GLY A 73 -9.60 -17.56 6.21
CA GLY A 73 -8.55 -17.82 7.20
C GLY A 73 -7.13 -17.39 6.81
N ILE A 74 -6.13 -18.08 7.36
CA ILE A 74 -4.69 -17.82 7.11
C ILE A 74 -4.34 -17.92 5.61
N PRO A 75 -4.84 -18.91 4.83
CA PRO A 75 -4.51 -18.97 3.40
C PRO A 75 -4.95 -17.71 2.62
N ALA A 76 -6.17 -17.21 2.87
CA ALA A 76 -6.64 -15.97 2.25
C ALA A 76 -5.82 -14.76 2.68
N LEU A 77 -5.43 -14.70 3.96
CA LEU A 77 -4.55 -13.65 4.47
C LEU A 77 -3.20 -13.66 3.74
N MET A 78 -2.51 -14.80 3.68
CA MET A 78 -1.23 -14.94 2.99
C MET A 78 -1.31 -14.55 1.51
N GLN A 79 -2.40 -14.95 0.83
CA GLN A 79 -2.62 -14.54 -0.55
C GLN A 79 -2.79 -13.03 -0.67
N THR A 80 -3.58 -12.41 0.22
CA THR A 80 -3.84 -10.96 0.19
C THR A 80 -2.56 -10.15 0.47
N LEU A 81 -1.71 -10.62 1.40
CA LEU A 81 -0.43 -9.97 1.73
C LEU A 81 0.48 -9.81 0.52
N LYS A 82 0.49 -10.77 -0.43
CA LYS A 82 1.28 -10.71 -1.67
C LYS A 82 0.86 -9.60 -2.63
N PHE A 83 -0.32 -9.01 -2.44
CA PHE A 83 -0.89 -7.98 -3.32
C PHE A 83 -1.02 -6.63 -2.62
N ARG A 84 -0.46 -6.51 -1.41
CA ARG A 84 -0.36 -5.22 -0.73
C ARG A 84 0.51 -4.27 -1.52
N PHE A 85 0.21 -3.00 -1.36
CA PHE A 85 0.80 -1.92 -2.11
C PHE A 85 2.33 -1.88 -2.00
N TYR A 86 2.88 -2.21 -0.83
CA TYR A 86 4.33 -2.29 -0.62
C TYR A 86 4.91 -3.71 -0.68
N ALA A 87 4.12 -4.73 -1.05
CA ALA A 87 4.58 -6.12 -1.13
C ALA A 87 5.76 -6.32 -2.11
N PHE A 88 5.92 -5.40 -3.07
CA PHE A 88 6.99 -5.43 -4.07
C PHE A 88 8.22 -4.59 -3.70
N ILE A 89 8.15 -3.83 -2.60
CA ILE A 89 9.23 -2.95 -2.13
C ILE A 89 9.99 -3.64 -1.00
N ASN A 90 9.27 -4.36 -0.14
CA ASN A 90 9.84 -5.12 0.96
C ASN A 90 9.42 -6.58 0.82
N VAL A 91 10.32 -7.42 0.32
CA VAL A 91 10.10 -8.86 0.21
C VAL A 91 10.14 -9.44 1.62
N GLN A 92 8.98 -9.83 2.14
CA GLN A 92 8.81 -10.47 3.46
C GLN A 92 8.94 -11.98 3.38
#